data_AF-D4CPB0-F1
#
_entry.id   AF-D4CPB0-F1
#
_cell.length_a   1.000
_cell.length_b   1.000
_cell.length_c   1.000
_cell.angle_alpha   90.00
_cell.angle_beta   90.00
_cell.angle_gamma   90.00
#
_symmetry.space_group_name_H-M   'P 1'
#
loop_
_entity.id
_entity.type
_entity.pdbx_description
1 polymer ?
#
loop_
_entity_poly.entity_id
_entity_poly.type
_entity_poly.pdbx_seq_one_letter_code
_entity_poly.pdbx_strand_id
1 'polypeptide(L)'
;MEKNPVTTVVQMDSVISTIGGKSLLTIHFVESSQILDFLRDVNTSQPVIENFGPLDSQLVKDRFKQLFSVIVTDNGSEFSNSKKIECRDYVG
;
A
#
# COMPACT_ATOMS: atom_id res chain seq x y z
N MET A 1 -7.63 30.68 9.23
CA MET A 1 -6.57 29.92 8.55
C MET A 1 -6.45 28.59 9.27
N GLU A 2 -7.07 27.53 8.76
CA GLU A 2 -6.76 26.19 9.26
C GLU A 2 -5.58 25.66 8.45
N LYS A 3 -4.40 25.74 9.08
CA LYS A 3 -3.17 25.11 8.59
C LYS A 3 -3.22 23.63 8.96
N ASN A 4 -4.04 22.85 8.27
CA ASN A 4 -3.78 21.42 8.16
C ASN A 4 -3.55 21.12 6.68
N PRO A 5 -2.34 20.69 6.28
CA PRO A 5 -2.17 20.18 4.93
C PRO A 5 -3.15 19.02 4.76
N VAL A 6 -3.93 19.06 3.68
CA VAL A 6 -4.79 17.93 3.29
C VAL A 6 -3.90 16.70 3.29
N THR A 7 -4.17 15.79 4.23
CA THR A 7 -3.37 14.59 4.43
C THR A 7 -4.11 13.46 3.74
N THR A 8 -3.49 12.88 2.71
CA THR A 8 -4.07 11.73 2.00
C THR A 8 -4.06 10.52 2.91
N VAL A 9 -5.24 9.93 3.13
CA VAL A 9 -5.42 8.69 3.89
C VAL A 9 -5.67 7.56 2.91
N VAL A 10 -4.83 6.53 3.01
CA VAL A 10 -4.95 5.31 2.24
C VAL A 10 -5.31 4.17 3.17
N GLN A 11 -6.35 3.43 2.83
CA GLN A 11 -6.72 2.18 3.50
C GLN A 11 -6.27 0.99 2.66
N MET A 12 -5.72 -0.02 3.31
CA MET A 12 -5.24 -1.22 2.64
C MET A 12 -5.79 -2.47 3.32
N ASP A 13 -6.16 -3.46 2.50
CA ASP A 13 -6.72 -4.73 2.96
C ASP A 13 -6.37 -5.86 1.96
N SER A 14 -6.39 -7.10 2.42
CA SER A 14 -6.23 -8.29 1.59
C SER A 14 -7.48 -9.15 1.59
N VAL A 15 -8.08 -9.38 0.42
CA VAL A 15 -9.13 -10.41 0.25
C VAL A 15 -8.48 -11.71 -0.17
N ILE A 16 -8.63 -12.76 0.64
CA ILE A 16 -8.13 -14.10 0.34
C ILE A 16 -9.29 -14.92 -0.24
N SER A 17 -9.13 -15.41 -1.48
CA SER A 17 -10.18 -16.20 -2.14
C SER A 17 -10.33 -17.59 -1.51
N THR A 18 -9.23 -18.34 -1.43
CA THR A 18 -9.13 -19.64 -0.77
C THR A 18 -7.81 -19.73 -0.01
N ILE A 19 -7.78 -20.53 1.05
CA ILE A 19 -6.53 -20.80 1.79
C ILE A 19 -5.57 -21.49 0.82
N GLY A 20 -4.39 -20.89 0.62
CA GLY A 20 -3.48 -21.39 -0.41
C GLY A 20 -3.97 -21.10 -1.84
N GLY A 21 -4.80 -20.07 -2.03
CA GLY A 21 -5.26 -19.53 -3.32
C GLY A 21 -4.81 -18.09 -3.57
N LYS A 22 -5.28 -17.51 -4.69
CA LYS A 22 -4.96 -16.13 -5.05
C LYS A 22 -5.50 -15.17 -3.99
N SER A 23 -4.83 -14.05 -3.80
CA SER A 23 -5.32 -12.96 -2.95
C SER A 23 -5.40 -11.65 -3.72
N LEU A 24 -6.27 -10.75 -3.28
CA LEU A 24 -6.42 -9.42 -3.84
C LEU A 24 -5.96 -8.40 -2.80
N LEU A 25 -4.95 -7.59 -3.14
CA LEU A 25 -4.59 -6.44 -2.32
C LEU A 25 -5.38 -5.23 -2.82
N THR A 26 -6.12 -4.61 -1.91
CA THR A 26 -6.93 -3.42 -2.16
C THR A 26 -6.21 -2.20 -1.58
N ILE A 27 -6.09 -1.13 -2.36
CA ILE A 27 -5.57 0.18 -1.91
C ILE A 27 -6.65 1.22 -2.18
N HIS A 28 -7.28 1.72 -1.12
CA HIS A 28 -8.36 2.69 -1.18
C HIS A 28 -7.86 4.08 -0.78
N PHE A 29 -7.84 5.01 -1.74
CA PHE A 29 -7.63 6.44 -1.51
C PHE A 29 -8.94 7.06 -1.04
N VAL A 30 -9.05 7.29 0.27
CA VAL A 30 -10.30 7.64 0.94
C VAL A 30 -10.88 8.96 0.40
N GLU A 31 -10.02 9.95 0.15
CA GLU A 31 -10.45 11.28 -0.28
C GLU A 31 -11.03 11.28 -1.70
N SER A 32 -10.50 10.46 -2.60
CA SER A 32 -10.95 10.37 -4.00
C SER A 32 -11.93 9.24 -4.24
N SER A 33 -12.17 8.37 -3.26
CA SER A 33 -12.88 7.10 -3.42
C SER A 33 -12.29 6.22 -4.54
N GLN A 34 -11.01 6.42 -4.88
CA GLN A 34 -10.32 5.61 -5.87
C GLN A 34 -9.79 4.35 -5.21
N ILE A 35 -10.03 3.20 -5.85
CA ILE A 35 -9.54 1.90 -5.38
C ILE A 35 -8.61 1.33 -6.45
N LEU A 36 -7.43 0.86 -6.03
CA LEU A 36 -6.51 0.08 -6.85
C LEU A 36 -6.45 -1.34 -6.31
N ASP A 37 -6.73 -2.31 -7.17
CA ASP A 37 -6.74 -3.72 -6.82
C ASP A 37 -5.61 -4.47 -7.53
N PHE A 38 -4.81 -5.21 -6.77
CA PHE A 38 -3.70 -6.00 -7.28
C PHE A 38 -3.93 -7.49 -7.00
N LEU A 39 -4.09 -8.28 -8.07
CA LEU A 39 -4.21 -9.73 -7.97
C LEU A 39 -2.84 -10.35 -7.70
N ARG A 40 -2.76 -11.15 -6.63
CA ARG A 40 -1.54 -11.84 -6.18
C ARG A 40 -1.72 -13.35 -6.25
N ASP A 41 -0.68 -14.03 -6.71
CA ASP A 41 -0.62 -15.49 -6.66
C ASP A 41 -0.36 -16.01 -5.24
N VAL A 42 -0.71 -17.28 -5.04
CA VAL A 42 -0.45 -17.97 -3.78
C VAL A 42 1.04 -18.17 -3.61
N ASN A 43 1.46 -18.08 -2.35
CA ASN A 43 2.59 -18.80 -1.83
C ASN A 43 3.93 -18.10 -2.00
N THR A 44 3.93 -16.83 -1.67
CA THR A 44 5.11 -16.26 -1.07
C THR A 44 4.70 -15.42 0.12
N SER A 45 5.48 -15.52 1.19
CA SER A 45 5.66 -14.47 2.18
C SER A 45 6.26 -13.20 1.55
N GLN A 46 6.07 -12.98 0.23
CA GLN A 46 6.49 -11.77 -0.45
C GLN A 46 5.71 -10.63 0.21
N PRO A 47 6.42 -9.72 0.88
CA PRO A 47 5.77 -8.69 1.63
C PRO A 47 4.96 -7.84 0.66
N VAL A 48 3.86 -7.25 1.15
CA VAL A 48 3.03 -6.29 0.41
C VAL A 48 3.89 -5.26 -0.34
N ILE A 49 5.07 -4.92 0.19
CA ILE A 49 6.10 -4.08 -0.43
C ILE A 49 6.43 -4.41 -1.89
N GLU A 50 6.46 -5.69 -2.28
CA GLU A 50 6.85 -6.06 -3.66
C GLU A 50 5.78 -5.66 -4.69
N ASN A 51 4.52 -5.55 -4.24
CA ASN A 51 3.43 -5.03 -5.07
C ASN A 51 3.53 -3.51 -5.27
N PHE A 52 4.26 -2.81 -4.41
CA PHE A 52 4.57 -1.41 -4.63
C PHE A 52 5.71 -1.20 -5.61
N GLY A 53 6.52 -2.21 -5.95
CA GLY A 53 7.62 -2.04 -6.92
C GLY A 53 7.18 -1.38 -8.24
N PRO A 54 6.08 -1.83 -8.87
CA PRO A 54 5.50 -1.15 -10.04
C PRO A 54 5.07 0.30 -9.75
N LEU A 55 4.41 0.55 -8.60
CA LEU A 55 4.00 1.90 -8.19
C LEU A 55 5.21 2.81 -7.96
N ASP A 56 6.25 2.32 -7.29
CA ASP A 56 7.48 3.04 -6.99
C ASP A 56 8.27 3.37 -8.27
N SER A 57 8.25 2.49 -9.28
CA SER A 57 8.88 2.76 -10.58
C SER A 57 8.16 3.85 -11.38
N GLN A 58 6.85 4.01 -11.14
CA GLN A 58 6.00 4.98 -11.85
C GLN A 58 5.85 6.30 -11.07
N LEU A 59 5.99 6.27 -9.75
CA LEU A 59 5.85 7.40 -8.86
C LEU A 59 7.23 7.95 -8.48
N VAL A 60 7.53 9.17 -8.90
CA VAL A 60 8.68 9.91 -8.37
C VAL A 60 8.54 10.00 -6.84
N LYS A 61 9.64 9.83 -6.09
CA LYS A 61 9.72 9.79 -4.61
C LYS A 61 8.78 10.76 -3.89
N ASP A 62 8.71 12.01 -4.36
CA ASP A 62 7.89 13.05 -3.74
C ASP A 62 6.39 12.79 -3.87
N ARG A 63 5.97 12.14 -4.97
CA ARG A 63 4.57 11.75 -5.19
C ARG A 63 4.15 10.57 -4.33
N PHE A 64 5.03 9.59 -4.08
CA PHE A 64 4.69 8.48 -3.18
C PHE A 64 4.35 9.01 -1.78
N LYS A 65 5.18 9.91 -1.23
CA LYS A 65 4.95 10.51 0.09
C LYS A 65 3.66 11.35 0.16
N GLN A 66 3.28 11.97 -0.95
CA GLN A 66 2.03 12.75 -1.03
C GLN A 66 0.80 11.84 -1.13
N LEU A 67 0.90 10.75 -1.91
CA LEU A 67 -0.19 9.82 -2.15
C LEU A 67 -0.43 8.87 -0.95
N PHE A 68 0.63 8.47 -0.26
CA PHE A 68 0.61 7.53 0.85
C PHE A 68 1.03 8.21 2.16
N SER A 69 0.43 9.37 2.46
CA SER A 69 0.82 10.16 3.64
C SER A 69 0.44 9.48 4.95
N VAL A 70 -0.72 8.82 4.99
CA VAL A 70 -1.16 7.98 6.12
C VAL A 70 -1.67 6.67 5.54
N ILE A 71 -1.11 5.56 6.00
CA ILE A 71 -1.53 4.21 5.61
C ILE A 71 -2.23 3.57 6.80
N VAL A 72 -3.45 3.09 6.58
CA VAL A 72 -4.25 2.35 7.55
C VAL A 72 -4.44 0.93 7.01
N THR A 73 -4.02 -0.05 7.80
CA THR A 73 -4.15 -1.48 7.48
C THR A 73 -4.91 -2.18 8.58
N ASP A 74 -5.43 -3.37 8.29
CA ASP A 74 -5.71 -4.31 9.37
C ASP A 74 -4.37 -4.85 9.93
N ASN A 75 -4.35 -5.34 11.16
CA ASN A 75 -3.12 -5.87 11.76
C ASN A 75 -2.77 -7.28 11.20
N GLY A 76 -3.07 -7.50 9.92
CA GLY A 76 -2.79 -8.73 9.20
C GLY A 76 -1.29 -9.01 9.13
N SER A 77 -0.95 -10.30 9.10
CA SER A 77 0.45 -10.76 9.09
C SER A 77 1.25 -10.25 7.89
N GLU A 78 0.59 -9.96 6.78
CA GLU A 78 1.14 -9.37 5.56
C GLU A 78 1.55 -7.90 5.73
N PHE A 79 1.00 -7.20 6.72
CA PHE A 79 1.28 -5.79 7.04
C PHE A 79 2.22 -5.63 8.24
N SER A 80 2.70 -6.75 8.82
CA SER A 80 3.53 -6.78 10.03
C SER A 80 4.87 -6.03 9.92
N ASN A 81 5.36 -5.75 8.70
CA ASN A 81 6.60 -5.01 8.47
C ASN A 81 6.32 -3.56 8.00
N SER A 82 5.85 -2.72 8.92
CA SER A 82 5.47 -1.32 8.64
C SER A 82 6.59 -0.50 8.00
N LYS A 83 7.84 -0.64 8.49
CA LYS A 83 8.99 0.07 7.92
C LYS A 83 9.21 -0.22 6.44
N LYS A 84 9.03 -1.48 6.01
CA LYS A 84 9.15 -1.84 4.60
C LYS A 84 8.03 -1.20 3.77
N ILE A 85 6.83 -1.07 4.33
CA ILE A 85 5.68 -0.48 3.63
C ILE A 85 5.83 1.05 3.52
N GLU A 86 6.24 1.71 4.62
CA GLU A 86 6.27 3.16 4.76
C GLU A 86 7.56 3.81 4.25
N CYS A 87 8.70 3.14 4.43
CA CYS A 87 10.01 3.70 4.10
C CYS A 87 10.51 3.15 2.76
N ARG A 88 11.07 4.06 1.96
CA ARG A 88 11.83 3.71 0.76
C ARG A 88 13.27 4.17 0.92
N ASP A 89 14.18 3.20 1.02
CA ASP A 89 15.63 3.44 1.00
C ASP A 89 16.08 3.61 -0.46
N TYR A 90 16.00 4.84 -0.96
CA TYR A 90 16.56 5.17 -2.27
C TYR A 90 18.06 5.45 -2.12
N VAL A 91 18.89 4.58 -2.68
CA VAL A 91 20.31 4.89 -2.91
C VAL A 91 20.34 5.87 -4.08
N GLY A 92 20.81 7.09 -3.82
CA GLY A 92 20.90 8.17 -4.80
C GLY A 92 21.91 7.92 -5.91
#